data_AF-A0A836WHV8-F1
#
_entry.id   AF-A0A836WHV8-F1
#
_cell.length_a   1.000
_cell.length_b   1.000
_cell.length_c   1.000
_cell.angle_alpha   90.00
_cell.angle_beta   90.00
_cell.angle_gamma   90.00
#
_symmetry.space_group_name_H-M   'P 1'
#
loop_
_entity.id
_entity.type
_entity.pdbx_description
1 polymer ?
#
loop_
_entity_poly.entity_id
_entity_poly.type
_entity_poly.pdbx_seq_one_letter_code
_entity_poly.pdbx_strand_id
1 'polypeptide(L)'
;MVNKMKFNWFWQAVISMVFFSAVTLLFKVLVDTKLKSEIINFYFFLFTTLGFLGFLLFRETTLKIPLNTLPTFGLLTLVALVANYYGLKALAAAPNPGYVSSIQEFKAVIVLIAAVFLFNSELSFTKGLGILFCFIGIILLSL
;
A
#
# COMPACT_ATOMS: atom_id res chain seq x y z
N MET A 1 30.10 -21.69 2.24
CA MET A 1 29.24 -20.50 2.49
C MET A 1 28.07 -20.57 1.53
N VAL A 2 26.86 -20.86 2.03
CA VAL A 2 25.66 -20.90 1.18
C VAL A 2 25.34 -19.47 0.77
N ASN A 3 25.45 -19.21 -0.53
CA ASN A 3 25.07 -17.94 -1.13
C ASN A 3 23.54 -17.80 -0.99
N LYS A 4 23.08 -17.16 0.07
CA LYS A 4 21.66 -16.79 0.21
C LYS A 4 21.34 -15.89 -0.98
N MET A 5 20.60 -16.41 -1.96
CA MET A 5 20.02 -15.59 -3.01
C MET A 5 19.21 -14.50 -2.30
N LYS A 6 19.74 -13.26 -2.26
CA LYS A 6 18.97 -12.10 -1.84
C LYS A 6 17.84 -11.99 -2.84
N PHE A 7 16.63 -12.39 -2.44
CA PHE A 7 15.44 -12.19 -3.24
C PHE A 7 15.38 -10.71 -3.62
N ASN A 8 15.46 -10.42 -4.91
CA ASN A 8 15.50 -9.05 -5.42
C ASN A 8 14.25 -8.30 -4.91
N TRP A 9 14.42 -7.05 -4.47
CA TRP A 9 13.33 -6.17 -4.03
C TRP A 9 12.22 -6.09 -5.09
N PHE A 10 12.58 -6.21 -6.36
CA PHE A 10 11.65 -6.26 -7.49
C PHE A 10 10.66 -7.41 -7.36
N TRP A 11 11.13 -8.63 -7.08
CA TRP A 11 10.25 -9.80 -6.94
C TRP A 11 9.39 -9.71 -5.69
N GLN A 12 9.89 -9.10 -4.61
CA GLN A 12 9.10 -8.83 -3.42
C GLN A 12 7.96 -7.84 -3.72
N ALA A 13 8.23 -6.81 -4.52
CA ALA A 13 7.20 -5.88 -4.99
C ALA A 13 6.17 -6.55 -5.90
N VAL A 14 6.58 -7.45 -6.80
CA VAL A 14 5.66 -8.23 -7.66
C VAL A 14 4.74 -9.12 -6.81
N ILE A 15 5.29 -9.85 -5.83
CA ILE A 15 4.47 -10.66 -4.91
C ILE A 15 3.50 -9.74 -4.15
N SER A 16 4.00 -8.64 -3.60
CA SER A 16 3.18 -7.67 -2.87
C SER A 16 2.03 -7.12 -3.73
N MET A 17 2.29 -6.82 -5.01
CA MET A 17 1.27 -6.35 -5.96
C MET A 17 0.12 -7.35 -6.07
N VAL A 18 0.41 -8.64 -6.28
CA VAL A 18 -0.60 -9.70 -6.39
C VAL A 18 -1.47 -9.79 -5.13
N PHE A 19 -0.84 -9.78 -3.95
CA PHE A 19 -1.58 -9.85 -2.69
C PHE A 19 -2.38 -8.58 -2.39
N PHE A 20 -1.86 -7.39 -2.71
CA PHE A 20 -2.63 -6.15 -2.58
C PHE A 20 -3.82 -6.12 -3.54
N SER A 21 -3.69 -6.64 -4.77
CA SER A 21 -4.83 -6.81 -5.67
C SER A 21 -5.89 -7.74 -5.08
N ALA A 22 -5.49 -8.87 -4.48
CA ALA A 22 -6.41 -9.78 -3.80
C ALA A 22 -7.11 -9.10 -2.61
N VAL A 23 -6.39 -8.31 -1.80
CA VAL A 23 -6.98 -7.53 -0.71
C VAL A 23 -8.04 -6.57 -1.24
N THR A 24 -7.77 -5.85 -2.34
CA THR A 24 -8.75 -4.93 -2.94
C THR A 24 -10.02 -5.64 -3.40
N LEU A 25 -9.89 -6.83 -4.02
CA LEU A 25 -11.05 -7.62 -4.43
C LEU A 25 -11.85 -8.12 -3.22
N LEU A 26 -11.18 -8.59 -2.16
CA LEU A 26 -11.85 -9.00 -0.92
C LEU A 26 -12.53 -7.83 -0.21
N PHE A 27 -11.91 -6.65 -0.20
CA PHE A 27 -12.54 -5.43 0.28
C PHE A 27 -13.78 -5.08 -0.52
N LYS A 28 -13.75 -5.21 -1.86
CA LYS A 28 -14.93 -5.01 -2.70
C LYS A 28 -16.07 -5.96 -2.30
N VAL A 29 -15.78 -7.24 -2.11
CA VAL A 29 -16.75 -8.23 -1.62
C VAL A 29 -17.37 -7.79 -0.28
N LEU A 30 -16.55 -7.33 0.66
CA LEU A 30 -17.03 -6.91 1.99
C LEU A 30 -17.87 -5.62 1.93
N VAL A 31 -17.47 -4.60 1.17
CA VAL A 31 -18.26 -3.36 1.08
C VAL A 31 -19.59 -3.58 0.38
N ASP A 32 -19.67 -4.52 -0.57
CA ASP A 32 -20.92 -4.87 -1.26
C ASP A 32 -21.94 -5.58 -0.34
N THR A 33 -21.50 -6.11 0.81
CA THR A 33 -22.40 -6.58 1.88
C THR A 33 -23.07 -5.45 2.67
N LYS A 34 -22.83 -4.18 2.32
CA LYS A 34 -23.32 -2.97 3.01
C LYS A 34 -22.76 -2.77 4.42
N LEU A 35 -21.70 -3.48 4.77
CA LEU A 35 -20.94 -3.21 5.99
C LEU A 35 -20.31 -1.81 5.93
N LYS A 36 -20.31 -1.13 7.08
CA LYS A 36 -19.66 0.17 7.22
C LYS A 36 -18.15 0.04 7.09
N SER A 37 -17.50 0.97 6.40
CA SER A 37 -16.05 0.98 6.16
C SER A 37 -15.23 0.93 7.45
N GLU A 38 -15.74 1.54 8.52
CA GLU A 38 -15.17 1.55 9.86
C GLU A 38 -15.07 0.14 10.44
N ILE A 39 -16.13 -0.68 10.26
CA ILE A 39 -16.19 -2.06 10.76
C ILE A 39 -15.20 -2.94 9.99
N ILE A 40 -15.19 -2.82 8.66
CA ILE A 40 -14.28 -3.58 7.78
C ILE A 40 -12.83 -3.27 8.15
N ASN A 41 -12.47 -1.98 8.27
CA ASN A 41 -11.12 -1.56 8.65
C ASN A 41 -10.74 -2.04 10.05
N PHE A 42 -11.64 -1.94 11.04
CA PHE A 42 -11.36 -2.41 12.39
C PHE A 42 -10.95 -3.89 12.40
N TYR A 43 -11.75 -4.77 11.78
CA TYR A 43 -11.44 -6.19 11.72
C TYR A 43 -10.22 -6.48 10.84
N PHE A 44 -10.06 -5.78 9.72
CA PHE A 44 -8.88 -5.93 8.86
C PHE A 44 -7.59 -5.63 9.63
N PHE A 45 -7.51 -4.49 10.34
CA PHE A 45 -6.35 -4.14 11.14
C PHE A 45 -6.16 -5.05 12.35
N LEU A 46 -7.24 -5.48 13.00
CA LEU A 46 -7.18 -6.44 14.11
C LEU A 46 -6.54 -7.75 13.67
N PHE A 47 -7.07 -8.38 12.61
CA PHE A 47 -6.54 -9.66 12.12
C PHE A 47 -5.13 -9.53 11.53
N THR A 48 -4.84 -8.41 10.84
CA THR A 48 -3.49 -8.13 10.33
C THR A 48 -2.49 -7.99 11.48
N THR A 49 -2.86 -7.30 12.56
CA THR A 49 -2.03 -7.15 13.77
C THR A 49 -1.77 -8.49 14.43
N LEU A 50 -2.79 -9.33 14.58
CA LEU A 50 -2.65 -10.68 15.13
C LEU A 50 -1.74 -11.56 14.25
N GLY A 51 -1.85 -11.46 12.92
CA GLY A 51 -0.96 -12.15 11.99
C GLY A 51 0.50 -11.73 12.16
N PHE A 52 0.78 -10.42 12.21
CA PHE A 52 2.13 -9.92 12.46
C PHE A 52 2.66 -10.27 13.85
N LEU A 53 1.81 -10.28 14.88
CA LEU A 53 2.20 -10.75 16.21
C LEU A 53 2.66 -12.21 16.15
N GLY A 54 1.93 -13.07 15.44
CA GLY A 54 2.36 -14.46 15.19
C GLY A 54 3.72 -14.55 14.51
N PHE A 55 3.97 -13.73 13.48
CA PHE A 55 5.28 -13.66 12.82
C PHE A 55 6.39 -13.18 13.74
N LEU A 56 6.14 -12.16 14.58
CA LEU A 56 7.11 -11.65 15.54
C LEU A 56 7.52 -12.71 16.55
N LEU A 57 6.53 -13.46 17.08
CA LEU A 57 6.77 -14.56 18.01
C LEU A 57 7.54 -15.69 17.34
N PHE A 58 7.15 -16.11 16.14
CA PHE A 58 7.82 -17.19 15.40
C PHE A 58 9.26 -16.84 15.01
N ARG A 59 9.55 -15.56 14.77
CA ARG A 59 10.89 -15.07 14.41
C ARG A 59 11.68 -14.54 15.60
N GLU A 60 11.15 -14.67 16.82
CA GLU A 60 11.78 -14.17 18.04
C GLU A 60 12.22 -12.70 17.92
N THR A 61 11.41 -11.88 17.24
CA THR A 61 11.74 -10.49 16.94
C THR A 61 11.44 -9.62 18.15
N THR A 62 12.44 -8.89 18.66
CA THR A 62 12.26 -8.00 19.81
C THR A 62 11.49 -6.74 19.43
N LEU A 63 10.45 -6.41 20.18
CA LEU A 63 9.67 -5.17 20.04
C LEU A 63 10.38 -3.96 20.70
N LYS A 64 11.61 -3.67 20.27
CA LYS A 64 12.34 -2.49 20.71
C LYS A 64 12.29 -1.43 19.62
N ILE A 65 11.66 -0.31 19.91
CA ILE A 65 11.62 0.85 19.01
C ILE A 65 12.39 2.02 19.62
N PRO A 66 13.24 2.71 18.84
CA PRO A 66 13.85 3.96 19.27
C PRO A 66 12.78 5.05 19.50
N LEU A 67 12.82 5.74 20.65
CA LEU A 67 11.79 6.74 21.01
C LEU A 67 11.68 7.90 20.01
N ASN A 68 12.77 8.25 19.33
CA ASN A 68 12.78 9.26 18.27
C ASN A 68 11.96 8.86 17.02
N THR A 69 11.58 7.58 16.87
CA THR A 69 10.73 7.10 15.76
C THR A 69 9.24 7.15 16.09
N LEU A 70 8.85 7.36 17.36
CA LEU A 70 7.45 7.42 17.78
C LEU A 70 6.63 8.47 17.01
N PRO A 71 7.12 9.70 16.78
CA PRO A 71 6.37 10.68 16.01
C PRO A 71 6.09 10.22 14.58
N THR A 72 7.04 9.53 13.94
CA THR A 72 6.88 8.96 12.60
C THR A 72 5.83 7.86 12.57
N PHE A 73 5.81 6.97 13.57
CA PHE A 73 4.74 5.97 13.70
C PHE A 73 3.37 6.62 13.95
N GLY A 74 3.31 7.70 14.73
CA GLY A 74 2.11 8.48 14.94
C GLY A 74 1.56 9.06 13.64
N LEU A 75 2.42 9.75 12.87
CA LEU A 75 2.05 10.29 11.56
C LEU A 75 1.64 9.19 10.58
N LEU A 76 2.38 8.09 10.52
CA LEU A 76 2.05 6.92 9.69
C LEU A 76 0.66 6.40 10.00
N THR A 77 0.30 6.27 11.28
CA THR A 77 -1.00 5.77 11.72
C THR A 77 -2.13 6.72 11.31
N LEU A 78 -1.94 8.03 11.47
CA LEU A 78 -2.92 9.04 11.05
C LEU A 78 -3.16 9.02 9.54
N VAL A 79 -2.08 8.98 8.75
CA VAL A 79 -2.17 8.89 7.28
C VAL A 79 -2.82 7.57 6.86
N ALA A 80 -2.45 6.45 7.49
CA ALA A 80 -3.04 5.14 7.20
C ALA A 80 -4.55 5.10 7.52
N LEU A 81 -4.97 5.72 8.62
CA LEU A 81 -6.38 5.81 9.00
C LEU A 81 -7.20 6.53 7.91
N VAL A 82 -6.74 7.70 7.48
CA VAL A 82 -7.40 8.47 6.41
C VAL A 82 -7.39 7.70 5.08
N ALA A 83 -6.24 7.14 4.69
CA ALA A 83 -6.09 6.40 3.45
C ALA A 83 -7.02 5.17 3.39
N ASN A 84 -7.10 4.38 4.46
CA ASN A 84 -7.96 3.19 4.49
C ASN A 84 -9.44 3.56 4.61
N TYR A 85 -9.78 4.64 5.32
CA TYR A 85 -11.16 5.11 5.42
C TYR A 85 -11.70 5.50 4.04
N TYR A 86 -11.03 6.43 3.36
CA TYR A 86 -11.48 6.91 2.06
C TYR A 86 -11.26 5.88 0.95
N GLY A 87 -10.26 5.00 1.08
CA GLY A 87 -10.05 3.88 0.15
C GLY A 87 -11.24 2.93 0.10
N LEU A 88 -11.75 2.50 1.26
CA LEU A 88 -12.96 1.66 1.31
C LEU A 88 -14.21 2.40 0.86
N LYS A 89 -14.35 3.69 1.19
CA LYS A 89 -15.48 4.52 0.70
C LYS A 89 -15.48 4.62 -0.83
N ALA A 90 -14.31 4.82 -1.44
CA ALA A 90 -14.17 4.86 -2.89
C ALA A 90 -14.52 3.50 -3.52
N LEU A 91 -14.05 2.38 -2.96
CA LEU A 91 -14.40 1.03 -3.43
C LEU A 91 -15.90 0.72 -3.32
N ALA A 92 -16.56 1.22 -2.28
CA ALA A 92 -18.01 1.07 -2.10
C ALA A 92 -18.79 1.89 -3.15
N ALA A 93 -18.31 3.09 -3.48
CA ALA A 93 -18.98 4.00 -4.42
C ALA A 93 -18.71 3.67 -5.89
N ALA A 94 -17.58 3.03 -6.21
CA ALA A 94 -17.20 2.76 -7.58
C ALA A 94 -17.94 1.56 -8.19
N PRO A 95 -18.30 1.62 -9.48
CA PRO A 95 -18.92 0.50 -10.20
C PRO A 95 -17.94 -0.65 -10.44
N ASN A 96 -16.63 -0.36 -10.49
CA ASN A 96 -15.58 -1.34 -10.70
C ASN A 96 -14.39 -1.02 -9.76
N PRO A 97 -13.90 -1.98 -8.95
CA PRO A 97 -12.75 -1.75 -8.06
C PRO A 97 -11.45 -1.46 -8.82
N GLY A 98 -11.36 -1.81 -10.10
CA GLY A 98 -10.26 -1.47 -10.99
C GLY A 98 -10.08 0.04 -11.16
N TYR A 99 -11.16 0.82 -11.24
CA TYR A 99 -11.07 2.28 -11.40
C TYR A 99 -10.44 2.95 -10.18
N VAL A 100 -10.85 2.51 -8.98
CA VAL A 100 -10.28 2.99 -7.71
C VAL A 100 -8.82 2.58 -7.61
N SER A 101 -8.48 1.34 -7.98
CA SER A 101 -7.12 0.82 -7.95
C SER A 101 -6.21 1.61 -8.88
N SER A 102 -6.61 1.85 -10.13
CA SER A 102 -5.85 2.64 -11.11
C SER A 102 -5.55 4.04 -10.59
N ILE A 103 -6.56 4.75 -10.07
CA ILE A 103 -6.37 6.08 -9.47
C ILE A 103 -5.42 6.00 -8.26
N GLN A 104 -5.53 5.00 -7.40
CA GLN A 104 -4.64 4.84 -6.25
C GLN A 104 -3.21 4.51 -6.65
N GLU A 105 -2.98 3.78 -7.74
CA GLU A 105 -1.63 3.50 -8.26
C GLU A 105 -0.93 4.76 -8.80
N PHE A 106 -1.67 5.85 -9.00
CA PHE A 106 -1.09 7.16 -9.24
C PHE A 106 -0.16 7.63 -8.10
N LYS A 107 -0.31 7.06 -6.90
CA LYS A 107 0.63 7.27 -5.78
C LYS A 107 2.08 6.96 -6.16
N ALA A 108 2.35 6.06 -7.11
CA ALA A 108 3.71 5.77 -7.56
C ALA A 108 4.39 7.01 -8.16
N VAL A 109 3.66 7.82 -8.92
CA VAL A 109 4.15 9.10 -9.46
C VAL A 109 4.45 10.08 -8.34
N ILE A 110 3.51 10.24 -7.39
CA ILE A 110 3.67 11.12 -6.23
C ILE A 110 4.90 10.70 -5.40
N VAL A 111 5.06 9.40 -5.14
CA VAL A 111 6.19 8.85 -4.37
C VAL A 111 7.51 9.10 -5.09
N LEU A 112 7.58 8.90 -6.41
CA LEU A 112 8.81 9.14 -7.18
C LEU A 112 9.23 10.61 -7.16
N ILE A 113 8.28 11.54 -7.30
CA ILE A 113 8.55 12.97 -7.22
C ILE A 113 8.96 13.35 -5.79
N ALA A 114 8.20 12.92 -4.78
CA ALA A 114 8.50 13.21 -3.38
C ALA A 114 9.85 12.64 -2.94
N ALA A 115 10.26 11.49 -3.47
CA ALA A 115 11.55 10.86 -3.17
C ALA A 115 12.75 11.70 -3.61
N VAL A 116 12.61 12.54 -4.66
CA VAL A 116 13.64 13.50 -5.06
C VAL A 116 13.93 14.47 -3.91
N PHE A 117 12.88 15.00 -3.28
CA PHE A 117 13.02 15.99 -2.21
C PHE A 117 13.31 15.36 -0.85
N LEU A 118 12.69 14.23 -0.53
CA LEU A 118 12.79 13.59 0.79
C LEU A 118 14.04 12.74 0.94
N PHE A 119 14.51 12.12 -0.15
CA PHE A 119 15.60 11.14 -0.13
C PHE A 119 16.76 11.51 -1.06
N ASN A 120 16.74 12.71 -1.65
CA ASN A 120 17.74 13.17 -2.64
C ASN A 120 17.91 12.17 -3.80
N SER A 121 16.82 11.53 -4.22
CA SER A 121 16.87 10.51 -5.27
C SER A 121 17.03 11.15 -6.65
N GLU A 122 17.82 10.54 -7.53
CA GLU A 122 18.00 11.01 -8.89
C GLU A 122 16.81 10.68 -9.80
N LEU A 123 16.26 11.71 -10.45
CA LEU A 123 15.24 11.58 -11.49
C LEU A 123 15.89 11.77 -12.87
N SER A 124 16.16 10.65 -13.55
CA SER A 124 16.65 10.69 -14.92
C SER A 124 15.52 10.93 -15.92
N PHE A 125 15.86 11.37 -17.13
CA PHE A 125 14.89 11.58 -18.21
C PHE A 125 14.06 10.32 -18.51
N THR A 126 14.69 9.13 -18.51
CA THR A 126 14.02 7.85 -18.71
C THR A 126 12.98 7.57 -17.62
N LYS A 127 13.27 7.89 -16.35
CA LYS A 127 12.30 7.76 -15.26
C LYS A 127 11.14 8.75 -15.43
N GLY A 128 11.43 9.96 -15.91
CA GLY A 128 10.41 10.96 -16.26
C GLY A 128 9.45 10.47 -17.34
N LEU A 129 9.96 9.86 -18.41
CA LEU A 129 9.12 9.23 -19.44
C LEU A 129 8.29 8.06 -18.89
N GLY A 130 8.87 7.24 -18.01
CA GLY A 130 8.13 6.18 -17.33
C GLY A 130 6.97 6.71 -16.50
N ILE A 131 7.18 7.79 -15.75
CA ILE A 131 6.12 8.49 -14.99
C ILE A 131 5.00 8.97 -15.92
N LEU A 132 5.36 9.58 -17.06
CA LEU A 132 4.38 10.07 -18.04
C LEU A 132 3.54 8.93 -18.63
N PHE A 133 4.16 7.80 -18.97
CA PHE A 133 3.42 6.65 -19.48
C PHE A 133 2.52 6.00 -18.41
N CYS A 134 2.96 5.94 -17.15
CA CYS A 134 2.10 5.52 -16.06
C CYS A 134 0.88 6.44 -15.91
N PHE A 135 1.08 7.77 -15.99
CA PHE A 135 0.01 8.77 -15.94
C PHE A 135 -1.05 8.50 -17.03
N ILE A 136 -0.59 8.34 -18.28
CA ILE A 136 -1.48 8.08 -19.42
C ILE A 136 -2.21 6.74 -19.25
N GLY A 137 -1.49 5.67 -18.88
CA GLY A 137 -2.08 4.35 -18.71
C GLY A 137 -3.15 4.32 -17.62
N ILE A 138 -2.93 4.99 -16.49
CA ILE A 138 -3.90 5.08 -15.41
C ILE A 138 -5.17 5.80 -15.85
N ILE A 139 -5.05 6.93 -16.56
CA ILE A 139 -6.22 7.66 -17.07
C ILE A 139 -7.04 6.77 -18.00
N LEU A 140 -6.39 6.09 -18.95
CA LEU A 140 -7.06 5.22 -19.90
C LEU A 140 -7.80 4.05 -19.23
N LEU A 141 -7.28 3.54 -18.10
CA LEU A 141 -7.93 2.47 -17.32
C LEU A 141 -9.08 2.97 -16.42
N SER A 142 -9.14 4.27 -16.16
CA SER A 142 -10.12 4.88 -15.24
C SER A 142 -11.32 5.55 -15.95
N LEU A 143 -11.27 5.66 -17.28
CA LEU A 143 -12.38 6.10 -18.15
C LEU A 143 -13.32 4.92 -18.46
#